data_AF-A0A2I0B7D3-F1
#
_entry.id   AF-A0A2I0B7D3-F1
#
_cell.length_a   1.000
_cell.length_b   1.000
_cell.length_c   1.000
_cell.angle_alpha   90.00
_cell.angle_beta   90.00
_cell.angle_gamma   90.00
#
_symmetry.space_group_name_H-M   'P 1'
#
loop_
_entity.id
_entity.type
_entity.pdbx_description
1 polymer ?
#
loop_
_entity_poly.entity_id
_entity_poly.type
_entity_poly.pdbx_seq_one_letter_code
_entity_poly.pdbx_strand_id
1 'polypeptide(L)'
;MEVQYPDDFRCPISLEVMSDPVIVASGHTFDRASIQRWLDSGHRTCPVTKLPLPPHSPLIPNHALRSLIANFSLGGAAKKSNNPWLSTPPDRQNPQNLLSSLSFPASCAALSILLRLAKEQPCFRRLLADSAAPTVLLQHAASPDLPDHQDLSLRILLYLSLDGDDARVGLVVDGALVPLMRAICGGGPNAALAVTILTSLAVVEVNKCTIGAHPSVIPALAVLLHKGKERERREAATALYELCKFPENRRRAVRAGVVPALVRFAGDGSERAIEVMGLIAKCREGREALGKVDDFVKVLAGVLREGTARGVEHSLLVLNLVCCDSGMMKCEVKSEGVEEVCFLMVEKDKGKIGRNALTLIRTLEKEGMVSFM
;
A
#
# COMPACT_ATOMS: atom_id res chain seq x y z
N MET A 1 -7.18 1.33 46.65
CA MET A 1 -6.45 0.06 46.62
C MET A 1 -5.16 0.34 45.89
N GLU A 2 -4.03 0.34 46.59
CA GLU A 2 -2.72 0.62 45.97
C GLU A 2 -2.39 -0.50 44.97
N VAL A 3 -2.05 -0.14 43.74
CA VAL A 3 -1.64 -1.10 42.72
C VAL A 3 -0.27 -1.62 43.11
N GLN A 4 -0.20 -2.87 43.55
CA GLN A 4 1.06 -3.52 43.90
C GLN A 4 1.74 -4.01 42.62
N TYR A 5 2.81 -3.32 42.22
CA TYR A 5 3.64 -3.70 41.07
C TYR A 5 4.57 -4.88 41.43
N PRO A 6 4.83 -5.82 40.49
CA PRO A 6 5.80 -6.88 40.65
C PRO A 6 7.20 -6.31 40.92
N ASP A 7 8.02 -7.06 41.66
CA ASP A 7 9.38 -6.62 42.01
C ASP A 7 10.27 -6.44 40.78
N ASP A 8 10.04 -7.20 39.70
CA ASP A 8 10.76 -7.08 38.43
C ASP A 8 10.56 -5.71 37.73
N PHE A 9 9.54 -4.94 38.14
CA PHE A 9 9.26 -3.61 37.60
C PHE A 9 9.93 -2.51 38.40
N ARG A 10 10.53 -2.85 39.56
CA ARG A 10 11.17 -1.91 40.46
C ARG A 10 12.65 -1.78 40.13
N CYS A 11 13.15 -0.56 40.15
CA CYS A 11 14.56 -0.28 39.97
C CYS A 11 15.34 -0.85 41.16
N PRO A 12 16.38 -1.68 40.95
CA PRO A 12 17.15 -2.23 42.07
C PRO A 12 17.92 -1.19 42.90
N ILE A 13 18.01 0.06 42.45
CA ILE A 13 18.66 1.17 43.18
C ILE A 13 17.63 1.95 44.01
N SER A 14 16.54 2.41 43.38
CA SER A 14 15.55 3.27 44.06
C SER A 14 14.40 2.48 44.68
N LEU A 15 14.22 1.21 44.34
CA LEU A 15 13.10 0.34 44.74
C LEU A 15 11.71 0.83 44.29
N GLU A 16 11.68 1.93 43.54
CA GLU A 16 10.51 2.49 42.88
C GLU A 16 10.30 1.86 41.50
N VAL A 17 9.07 1.91 41.00
CA VAL A 17 8.73 1.44 39.65
C VAL A 17 9.52 2.23 38.60
N MET A 18 10.15 1.52 37.67
CA MET A 18 10.96 2.13 36.62
C MET A 18 10.09 2.91 35.64
N SER A 19 10.35 4.20 35.47
CA SER A 19 9.67 5.06 34.51
C SER A 19 10.37 5.04 33.15
N ASP A 20 11.70 4.94 33.15
CA ASP A 20 12.52 4.79 31.95
C ASP A 20 13.57 3.68 32.14
N PRO A 21 13.18 2.40 31.99
CA PRO A 21 14.09 1.28 32.22
C PRO A 21 15.20 1.20 31.15
N VAL A 22 16.45 1.06 31.59
CA VAL A 22 17.66 0.94 30.76
C VAL A 22 18.53 -0.21 31.21
N ILE A 23 19.18 -0.86 30.27
CA ILE A 23 20.07 -2.00 30.46
C ILE A 23 21.53 -1.51 30.46
N VAL A 24 22.30 -1.94 31.46
CA VAL A 24 23.76 -1.75 31.50
C VAL A 24 24.48 -2.96 30.91
N ALA A 25 25.78 -2.85 30.62
CA ALA A 25 26.59 -3.91 30.03
C ALA A 25 26.54 -5.27 30.77
N SER A 26 26.21 -5.28 32.07
CA SER A 26 26.01 -6.51 32.86
C SER A 26 24.66 -7.22 32.61
N GLY A 27 23.81 -6.71 31.71
CA GLY A 27 22.49 -7.28 31.41
C GLY A 27 21.36 -6.90 32.38
N HIS A 28 21.67 -6.19 33.46
CA HIS A 28 20.67 -5.77 34.46
C HIS A 28 19.97 -4.47 34.03
N THR A 29 18.69 -4.35 34.40
CA THR A 29 17.86 -3.18 34.09
C THR A 29 17.68 -2.29 35.31
N PHE A 30 17.74 -0.98 35.10
CA PHE A 30 17.55 0.06 36.12
C PHE A 30 16.71 1.20 35.56
N ASP A 31 16.12 2.03 36.41
CA ASP A 31 15.60 3.32 35.96
C ASP A 31 16.77 4.23 35.54
N ARG A 32 16.64 4.89 34.39
CA ARG A 32 17.70 5.76 33.81
C ARG A 32 18.19 6.79 34.81
N ALA A 33 17.31 7.49 35.52
CA ALA A 33 17.72 8.55 36.43
C ALA A 33 18.51 7.99 37.62
N SER A 34 18.18 6.78 38.07
CA SER A 34 18.84 6.12 39.21
C SER A 34 20.23 5.59 38.83
N ILE A 35 20.38 4.90 37.69
CA ILE A 35 21.69 4.40 37.27
C ILE A 35 22.60 5.53 36.80
N GLN A 36 22.07 6.59 36.20
CA GLN A 36 22.86 7.75 35.81
C GLN A 36 23.46 8.45 37.05
N ARG A 37 22.66 8.70 38.09
CA ARG A 37 23.16 9.26 39.37
C ARG A 37 24.25 8.39 40.02
N TRP A 38 24.10 7.06 39.95
CA TRP A 38 25.09 6.12 40.45
C TRP A 38 26.45 6.29 39.74
N LEU A 39 26.43 6.38 38.41
CA LEU A 39 27.62 6.59 37.58
C LEU A 39 28.21 8.00 37.76
N ASP A 40 27.38 9.03 37.86
CA ASP A 40 27.80 10.42 38.05
C ASP A 40 28.46 10.63 39.42
N SER A 41 28.07 9.83 40.43
CA SER A 41 28.70 9.81 41.76
C SER A 41 30.08 9.11 41.78
N GLY A 42 30.62 8.73 40.62
CA GLY A 42 31.94 8.13 40.48
C GLY A 42 31.99 6.60 40.53
N HIS A 43 30.85 5.91 40.76
CA HIS A 43 30.84 4.45 40.79
C HIS A 43 31.03 3.86 39.39
N ARG A 44 31.80 2.78 39.29
CA ARG A 44 32.09 2.07 38.04
C ARG A 44 31.76 0.58 38.10
N THR A 45 30.84 0.20 38.98
CA THR A 45 30.38 -1.17 39.16
C THR A 45 28.88 -1.28 38.97
N CYS A 46 28.41 -2.46 38.58
CA CYS A 46 26.97 -2.75 38.54
C CYS A 46 26.42 -2.79 39.98
N PRO A 47 25.34 -2.06 40.29
CA PRO A 47 24.74 -2.06 41.63
C PRO A 47 24.31 -3.45 42.13
N VAL A 48 23.93 -4.36 41.22
CA VAL A 48 23.45 -5.71 41.54
C VAL A 48 24.61 -6.70 41.63
N THR A 49 25.41 -6.85 40.57
CA THR A 49 26.47 -7.88 40.53
C THR A 49 27.77 -7.46 41.22
N LYS A 50 27.92 -6.17 41.54
CA LYS A 50 29.15 -5.55 42.07
C LYS A 50 30.38 -5.67 41.16
N LEU A 51 30.23 -6.23 39.96
CA LEU A 51 31.31 -6.35 38.97
C LEU A 51 31.57 -5.01 38.26
N PRO A 52 32.82 -4.75 37.81
CA PRO A 52 33.15 -3.55 37.04
C PRO A 52 32.34 -3.44 35.75
N LEU A 53 31.85 -2.25 35.45
CA LEU A 53 31.23 -1.92 34.16
C LEU A 53 32.31 -1.42 33.19
N PRO A 54 32.28 -1.81 31.90
CA PRO A 54 33.22 -1.30 30.92
C PRO A 54 33.18 0.24 30.81
N PRO A 55 34.34 0.90 30.60
CA PRO A 55 34.39 2.34 30.39
C PRO A 55 33.51 2.74 29.19
N HIS A 56 32.73 3.81 29.34
CA HIS A 56 31.84 4.35 28.30
C HIS A 56 30.72 3.41 27.82
N SER A 57 30.25 2.50 28.66
CA SER A 57 29.09 1.64 28.33
C SER A 57 27.81 2.47 28.10
N PRO A 58 27.17 2.41 26.92
CA PRO A 58 25.93 3.11 26.67
C PRO A 58 24.78 2.49 27.47
N LEU A 59 23.86 3.33 27.97
CA LEU A 59 22.62 2.88 28.61
C LEU A 59 21.59 2.52 27.53
N ILE A 60 21.40 1.23 27.28
CA ILE A 60 20.50 0.73 26.24
C ILE A 60 19.06 0.80 26.73
N PRO A 61 18.13 1.51 26.08
CA PRO A 61 16.74 1.54 26.50
C PRO A 61 16.07 0.15 26.48
N ASN A 62 15.40 -0.24 27.56
CA ASN A 62 14.59 -1.46 27.63
C ASN A 62 13.13 -1.13 27.27
N HIS A 63 12.87 -0.95 25.98
CA HIS A 63 11.54 -0.58 25.49
C HIS A 63 10.46 -1.63 25.85
N ALA A 64 10.82 -2.91 25.88
CA ALA A 64 9.91 -3.99 26.25
C ALA A 64 9.43 -3.86 27.70
N LEU A 65 10.34 -3.68 28.65
CA LEU A 65 9.98 -3.49 30.06
C LEU A 65 9.22 -2.18 30.29
N ARG A 66 9.60 -1.11 29.58
CA ARG A 66 8.89 0.18 29.64
C ARG A 66 7.42 0.04 29.21
N SER A 67 7.16 -0.71 28.15
CA SER A 67 5.80 -1.00 27.69
C SER A 67 5.04 -1.91 28.66
N LEU A 68 5.69 -2.90 29.28
CA LEU A 68 5.06 -3.77 30.29
C LEU A 68 4.63 -2.98 31.53
N ILE A 69 5.51 -2.12 32.04
CA ILE A 69 5.22 -1.27 33.21
C ILE A 69 4.08 -0.29 32.92
N ALA A 70 4.13 0.39 31.76
CA ALA A 70 3.10 1.34 31.36
C ALA A 70 1.70 0.71 31.20
N ASN A 71 1.65 -0.57 30.83
CA ASN A 71 0.40 -1.30 30.63
C ASN A 71 -0.11 -2.02 31.88
N PHE A 72 0.70 -2.11 32.95
CA PHE A 72 0.37 -2.87 34.15
C PHE A 72 -0.81 -2.30 34.94
N SER A 73 -1.01 -0.98 34.93
CA SER A 73 -2.08 -0.29 35.66
C SER A 73 -3.36 -0.04 34.83
N LEU A 74 -3.35 -0.33 33.52
CA LEU A 74 -4.54 -0.19 32.66
C LEU A 74 -5.55 -1.35 32.79
N GLY A 75 -5.23 -2.39 33.58
CA GLY A 75 -6.12 -3.50 33.90
C GLY A 75 -7.19 -3.22 34.96
N GLY A 76 -7.26 -2.00 35.52
CA GLY A 76 -8.08 -1.68 36.69
C GLY A 76 -8.91 -0.41 36.57
N ALA A 77 -9.71 -0.23 35.51
CA ALA A 77 -10.94 0.59 35.51
C ALA A 77 -11.60 0.56 34.12
N ALA A 78 -12.50 -0.40 33.90
CA ALA A 78 -13.42 -0.34 32.77
C ALA A 78 -14.41 0.83 32.97
N LYS A 79 -14.32 1.88 32.15
CA LYS A 79 -15.45 2.79 31.94
C LYS A 79 -16.53 2.01 31.18
N LYS A 80 -17.62 1.69 31.89
CA LYS A 80 -18.84 1.09 31.34
C LYS A 80 -19.41 1.99 30.24
N SER A 81 -19.27 1.56 28.99
CA SER A 81 -20.16 1.95 27.90
C SER A 81 -21.29 0.91 27.89
N ASN A 82 -22.51 1.36 28.22
CA ASN A 82 -23.70 0.52 28.14
C ASN A 82 -24.02 0.21 26.68
N ASN A 83 -23.74 -1.01 26.24
CA ASN A 83 -24.39 -1.58 25.06
C ASN A 83 -24.70 -3.07 25.33
N PRO A 84 -25.97 -3.54 25.30
CA PRO A 84 -26.36 -4.83 25.88
C PRO A 84 -26.05 -6.10 25.06
N TRP A 85 -25.04 -6.10 24.18
CA TRP A 85 -24.86 -7.19 23.20
C TRP A 85 -23.45 -7.78 23.04
N LEU A 86 -22.54 -7.59 23.99
CA LEU A 86 -21.25 -8.31 23.98
C LEU A 86 -20.89 -8.89 25.35
N SER A 87 -21.41 -10.07 25.65
CA SER A 87 -20.82 -10.96 26.65
C SER A 87 -19.79 -11.86 25.94
N THR A 88 -18.54 -11.40 25.83
CA THR A 88 -17.42 -12.26 25.42
C THR A 88 -16.51 -12.52 26.63
N PRO A 89 -16.06 -13.77 26.84
CA PRO A 89 -15.29 -14.16 28.02
C PRO A 89 -13.92 -13.45 28.12
N PRO A 90 -13.38 -13.27 29.33
CA PRO A 90 -12.21 -12.43 29.64
C PRO A 90 -10.87 -12.90 29.04
N ASP A 91 -10.80 -14.09 28.44
CA ASP A 91 -9.56 -14.69 27.92
C ASP A 91 -9.03 -14.09 26.61
N ARG A 92 -9.82 -13.30 25.89
CA ARG A 92 -9.47 -12.71 24.57
C ARG A 92 -8.81 -11.33 24.65
N GLN A 93 -8.40 -10.88 25.83
CA GLN A 93 -7.73 -9.58 26.01
C GLN A 93 -6.22 -9.64 25.79
N ASN A 94 -5.59 -10.82 25.89
CA ASN A 94 -4.17 -10.97 25.56
C ASN A 94 -3.99 -11.29 24.07
N PRO A 95 -3.33 -10.42 23.27
CA PRO A 95 -3.18 -10.62 21.83
C PRO A 95 -2.46 -11.92 21.45
N GLN A 96 -1.56 -12.43 22.30
CA GLN A 96 -0.84 -13.70 22.04
C GLN A 96 -1.75 -14.93 22.15
N ASN A 97 -2.66 -14.96 23.12
CA ASN A 97 -3.63 -16.06 23.27
C ASN A 97 -4.64 -16.07 22.11
N LEU A 98 -4.98 -14.90 21.58
CA LEU A 98 -5.85 -14.78 20.41
C LEU A 98 -5.18 -15.34 19.15
N LEU A 99 -3.87 -15.10 18.98
CA LEU A 99 -3.11 -15.63 17.85
C LEU A 99 -2.86 -17.14 17.96
N SER A 100 -2.54 -17.65 19.15
CA SER A 100 -2.32 -19.09 19.36
C SER A 100 -3.59 -19.92 19.22
N SER A 101 -4.76 -19.33 19.48
CA SER A 101 -6.07 -19.98 19.30
C SER A 101 -6.68 -19.79 17.90
N LEU A 102 -6.02 -19.03 17.01
CA LEU A 102 -6.52 -18.77 15.68
C LEU A 102 -6.40 -20.03 14.82
N SER A 103 -7.54 -20.59 14.44
CA SER A 103 -7.65 -21.76 13.57
C SER A 103 -8.51 -21.44 12.35
N PHE A 104 -8.44 -22.29 11.33
CA PHE A 104 -9.34 -22.23 10.18
C PHE A 104 -10.42 -23.32 10.31
N PRO A 105 -11.73 -22.96 10.26
CA PRO A 105 -12.27 -21.60 10.18
C PRO A 105 -12.18 -20.84 11.51
N ALA A 106 -11.94 -19.53 11.42
CA ALA A 106 -11.86 -18.63 12.57
C ALA A 106 -13.25 -18.08 12.87
N SER A 107 -13.57 -17.82 14.14
CA SER A 107 -14.86 -17.16 14.46
C SER A 107 -14.87 -15.69 14.01
N CYS A 108 -15.99 -15.18 13.51
CA CYS A 108 -16.18 -13.75 13.21
C CYS A 108 -15.79 -12.86 14.41
N ALA A 109 -16.11 -13.27 15.63
CA ALA A 109 -15.75 -12.52 16.84
C ALA A 109 -14.24 -12.41 17.02
N ALA A 110 -13.47 -13.46 16.72
CA ALA A 110 -12.01 -13.42 16.77
C ALA A 110 -11.46 -12.49 15.67
N LEU A 111 -11.94 -12.62 14.43
CA LEU A 111 -11.53 -11.75 13.33
C LEU A 111 -11.85 -10.27 13.60
N SER A 112 -13.01 -9.95 14.19
CA SER A 112 -13.37 -8.59 14.57
C SER A 112 -12.44 -8.00 15.63
N ILE A 113 -12.00 -8.81 16.62
CA ILE A 113 -11.02 -8.37 17.61
C ILE A 113 -9.66 -8.15 16.95
N LEU A 114 -9.20 -9.08 16.10
CA LEU A 114 -7.97 -8.95 15.34
C LEU A 114 -7.96 -7.68 14.48
N LEU A 115 -9.06 -7.40 13.78
CA LEU A 115 -9.22 -6.20 12.96
C LEU A 115 -9.10 -4.92 13.80
N ARG A 116 -9.76 -4.86 14.95
CA ARG A 116 -9.66 -3.71 15.86
C ARG A 116 -8.23 -3.48 16.33
N LEU A 117 -7.55 -4.55 16.78
CA LEU A 117 -6.17 -4.47 17.25
C LEU A 117 -5.20 -4.08 16.12
N ALA A 118 -5.35 -4.68 14.93
CA ALA A 118 -4.55 -4.34 13.77
C ALA A 118 -4.76 -2.87 13.36
N LYS A 119 -5.98 -2.34 13.46
CA LYS A 119 -6.25 -0.93 13.17
C LYS A 119 -5.53 0.00 14.15
N GLU A 120 -5.60 -0.30 15.45
CA GLU A 120 -5.17 0.61 16.53
C GLU A 120 -3.68 0.50 16.87
N GLN A 121 -3.06 -0.66 16.68
CA GLN A 121 -1.74 -0.97 17.25
C GLN A 121 -0.74 -1.45 16.19
N PRO A 122 0.24 -0.62 15.79
CA PRO A 122 1.30 -1.04 14.87
C PRO A 122 2.14 -2.21 15.39
N CYS A 123 2.43 -2.24 16.70
CA CYS A 123 3.17 -3.36 17.32
C CYS A 123 2.44 -4.70 17.18
N PHE A 124 1.10 -4.68 17.21
CA PHE A 124 0.30 -5.88 17.02
C PHE A 124 0.34 -6.38 15.58
N ARG A 125 0.44 -5.50 14.58
CA ARG A 125 0.56 -5.89 13.17
C ARG A 125 1.82 -6.72 12.93
N ARG A 126 2.95 -6.32 13.52
CA ARG A 126 4.21 -7.09 13.45
C ARG A 126 4.06 -8.46 14.09
N LEU A 127 3.51 -8.52 15.31
CA LEU A 127 3.24 -9.79 15.98
C LEU A 127 2.32 -10.70 15.15
N LEU A 128 1.32 -10.12 14.50
CA LEU A 128 0.41 -10.85 13.64
C LEU A 128 1.11 -11.36 12.38
N ALA A 129 1.95 -10.53 11.74
CA ALA A 129 2.75 -10.90 10.57
C ALA A 129 3.78 -12.01 10.89
N ASP A 130 4.40 -11.97 12.06
CA ASP A 130 5.41 -12.95 12.51
C ASP A 130 4.79 -14.27 13.01
N SER A 131 3.46 -14.42 12.94
CA SER A 131 2.72 -15.60 13.41
C SER A 131 2.15 -16.44 12.25
N ALA A 132 1.43 -17.52 12.56
CA ALA A 132 0.69 -18.29 11.56
C ALA A 132 -0.60 -17.60 11.06
N ALA A 133 -0.97 -16.45 11.65
CA ALA A 133 -2.21 -15.77 11.34
C ALA A 133 -2.38 -15.33 9.86
N PRO A 134 -1.34 -14.83 9.15
CA PRO A 134 -1.48 -14.46 7.74
C PRO A 134 -1.98 -15.62 6.88
N THR A 135 -1.53 -16.85 7.15
CA THR A 135 -2.00 -18.05 6.44
C THR A 135 -3.52 -18.27 6.63
N VAL A 136 -4.02 -18.16 7.87
CA VAL A 136 -5.45 -18.31 8.17
C VAL A 136 -6.27 -17.17 7.54
N LEU A 137 -5.77 -15.94 7.61
CA LEU A 137 -6.43 -14.77 7.01
C LEU A 137 -6.50 -14.89 5.49
N LEU A 138 -5.45 -15.41 4.86
CA LEU A 138 -5.42 -15.68 3.42
C LEU A 138 -6.40 -16.78 3.02
N GLN A 139 -6.58 -17.84 3.83
CA GLN A 139 -7.61 -18.85 3.58
C GLN A 139 -9.03 -18.27 3.64
N HIS A 140 -9.32 -17.39 4.62
CA HIS A 140 -10.61 -16.69 4.68
C HIS A 140 -10.80 -15.69 3.55
N ALA A 141 -9.74 -14.96 3.16
CA ALA A 141 -9.78 -14.06 2.00
C ALA A 141 -10.13 -14.81 0.70
N ALA A 142 -9.71 -16.07 0.59
CA ALA A 142 -10.02 -16.95 -0.53
C ALA A 142 -11.43 -17.56 -0.52
N SER A 143 -12.23 -17.37 0.55
CA SER A 143 -13.49 -18.07 0.80
C SER A 143 -14.71 -17.18 0.53
N PRO A 144 -15.27 -17.15 -0.70
CA PRO A 144 -16.41 -16.28 -1.05
C PRO A 144 -17.71 -16.69 -0.35
N ASP A 145 -17.84 -17.96 0.06
CA ASP A 145 -19.03 -18.50 0.72
C ASP A 145 -19.26 -17.91 2.12
N LEU A 146 -18.22 -17.29 2.70
CA LEU A 146 -18.24 -16.65 4.01
C LEU A 146 -17.91 -15.15 3.86
N PRO A 147 -18.84 -14.33 3.34
CA PRO A 147 -18.57 -12.94 2.97
C PRO A 147 -18.07 -12.08 4.14
N ASP A 148 -18.60 -12.29 5.35
CA ASP A 148 -18.16 -11.59 6.56
C ASP A 148 -16.72 -11.94 6.94
N HIS A 149 -16.35 -13.22 6.83
CA HIS A 149 -14.99 -13.67 7.13
C HIS A 149 -14.01 -13.14 6.09
N GLN A 150 -14.43 -13.13 4.82
CA GLN A 150 -13.66 -12.58 3.72
C GLN A 150 -13.42 -11.08 3.89
N ASP A 151 -14.45 -10.26 4.17
CA ASP A 151 -14.30 -8.81 4.39
C ASP A 151 -13.38 -8.52 5.58
N LEU A 152 -13.62 -9.15 6.74
CA LEU A 152 -12.80 -8.96 7.93
C LEU A 152 -11.33 -9.32 7.65
N SER A 153 -11.09 -10.45 6.99
CA SER A 153 -9.74 -10.93 6.72
C SER A 153 -9.00 -10.03 5.71
N LEU A 154 -9.68 -9.62 4.63
CA LEU A 154 -9.11 -8.67 3.66
C LEU A 154 -8.75 -7.33 4.34
N ARG A 155 -9.59 -6.82 5.25
CA ARG A 155 -9.28 -5.58 5.99
C ARG A 155 -8.08 -5.75 6.91
N ILE A 156 -7.94 -6.88 7.59
CA ILE A 156 -6.75 -7.16 8.43
C ILE A 156 -5.51 -7.22 7.54
N LEU A 157 -5.56 -7.95 6.43
CA LEU A 157 -4.46 -8.05 5.46
C LEU A 157 -4.06 -6.69 4.89
N LEU A 158 -5.02 -5.78 4.65
CA LEU A 158 -4.73 -4.41 4.26
C LEU A 158 -3.95 -3.66 5.35
N TYR A 159 -4.31 -3.81 6.63
CA TYR A 159 -3.53 -3.18 7.70
C TYR A 159 -2.11 -3.74 7.78
N LEU A 160 -1.92 -5.04 7.54
CA LEU A 160 -0.59 -5.65 7.47
C LEU A 160 0.23 -5.11 6.29
N SER A 161 -0.37 -4.96 5.11
CA SER A 161 0.34 -4.43 3.93
C SER A 161 0.77 -2.96 4.09
N LEU A 162 0.23 -2.27 5.09
CA LEU A 162 0.60 -0.89 5.44
C LEU A 162 1.71 -0.80 6.50
N ASP A 163 2.19 -1.91 7.06
CA ASP A 163 3.18 -1.92 8.16
C ASP A 163 4.66 -1.89 7.70
N GLY A 164 4.91 -1.44 6.47
CA GLY A 164 6.26 -1.28 5.91
C GLY A 164 6.56 -2.26 4.77
N ASP A 165 7.78 -2.17 4.24
CA ASP A 165 8.19 -2.97 3.07
C ASP A 165 8.39 -4.45 3.42
N ASP A 166 8.92 -4.75 4.61
CA ASP A 166 9.11 -6.14 5.07
C ASP A 166 7.78 -6.90 5.13
N ALA A 167 6.72 -6.27 5.65
CA ALA A 167 5.39 -6.85 5.70
C ALA A 167 4.80 -7.09 4.29
N ARG A 168 5.04 -6.16 3.35
CA ARG A 168 4.60 -6.32 1.95
C ARG A 168 5.31 -7.47 1.26
N VAL A 169 6.61 -7.61 1.47
CA VAL A 169 7.40 -8.72 0.90
C VAL A 169 6.97 -10.03 1.54
N GLY A 170 6.84 -10.07 2.87
CA GLY A 170 6.39 -11.23 3.65
C GLY A 170 5.05 -11.76 3.15
N LEU A 171 4.04 -10.89 3.00
CA LEU A 171 2.72 -11.33 2.49
C LEU A 171 2.76 -11.93 1.09
N VAL A 172 3.64 -11.44 0.20
CA VAL A 172 3.81 -12.04 -1.13
C VAL A 172 4.49 -13.40 -1.03
N VAL A 173 5.50 -13.55 -0.16
CA VAL A 173 6.17 -14.82 0.14
C VAL A 173 5.19 -15.84 0.75
N ASP A 174 4.29 -15.39 1.60
CA ASP A 174 3.21 -16.20 2.21
C ASP A 174 2.12 -16.62 1.20
N GLY A 175 2.27 -16.25 -0.08
CA GLY A 175 1.39 -16.70 -1.16
C GLY A 175 0.10 -15.89 -1.27
N ALA A 176 0.09 -14.61 -0.86
CA ALA A 176 -1.12 -13.78 -0.88
C ALA A 176 -1.80 -13.63 -2.26
N LEU A 177 -1.07 -13.81 -3.36
CA LEU A 177 -1.59 -13.55 -4.70
C LEU A 177 -2.79 -14.44 -5.05
N VAL A 178 -2.72 -15.74 -4.80
CA VAL A 178 -3.81 -16.67 -5.18
C VAL A 178 -5.11 -16.37 -4.40
N PRO A 179 -5.09 -16.20 -3.07
CA PRO A 179 -6.26 -15.77 -2.31
C PRO A 179 -6.84 -14.43 -2.76
N LEU A 180 -6.00 -13.42 -2.97
CA LEU A 180 -6.46 -12.10 -3.44
C LEU A 180 -7.09 -12.21 -4.82
N MET A 181 -6.54 -13.04 -5.71
CA MET A 181 -7.13 -13.30 -7.02
C MET A 181 -8.51 -13.94 -6.94
N ARG A 182 -8.74 -14.86 -5.99
CA ARG A 182 -10.08 -15.42 -5.77
C ARG A 182 -11.07 -14.34 -5.30
N ALA A 183 -10.66 -13.47 -4.39
CA ALA A 183 -11.49 -12.34 -3.94
C ALA A 183 -11.79 -11.34 -5.09
N ILE A 184 -10.80 -11.07 -5.95
CA ILE A 184 -10.96 -10.22 -7.14
C ILE A 184 -11.99 -10.83 -8.11
N CYS A 185 -11.90 -12.13 -8.37
CA CYS A 185 -12.82 -12.83 -9.27
C CYS A 185 -14.25 -12.93 -8.71
N GLY A 186 -14.43 -12.89 -7.39
CA GLY A 186 -15.75 -12.86 -6.75
C GLY A 186 -16.53 -11.57 -6.98
N GLY A 187 -15.86 -10.48 -7.35
CA GLY A 187 -16.48 -9.17 -7.57
C GLY A 187 -16.93 -8.47 -6.27
N GLY A 188 -17.60 -7.34 -6.42
CA GLY A 188 -18.18 -6.60 -5.32
C GLY A 188 -17.17 -5.80 -4.48
N PRO A 189 -17.54 -5.39 -3.26
CA PRO A 189 -16.70 -4.57 -2.38
C PRO A 189 -15.36 -5.25 -2.05
N ASN A 190 -15.38 -6.58 -1.90
CA ASN A 190 -14.21 -7.39 -1.58
C ASN A 190 -13.22 -7.45 -2.74
N ALA A 191 -13.69 -7.46 -3.99
CA ALA A 191 -12.80 -7.36 -5.15
C ALA A 191 -12.04 -6.03 -5.15
N ALA A 192 -12.73 -4.90 -4.94
CA ALA A 192 -12.08 -3.59 -4.85
C ALA A 192 -11.04 -3.56 -3.71
N LEU A 193 -11.39 -4.08 -2.52
CA LEU A 193 -10.47 -4.15 -1.38
C LEU A 193 -9.25 -5.05 -1.65
N ALA A 194 -9.45 -6.20 -2.31
CA ALA A 194 -8.37 -7.09 -2.70
C ALA A 194 -7.41 -6.43 -3.71
N VAL A 195 -7.94 -5.63 -4.66
CA VAL A 195 -7.12 -4.81 -5.56
C VAL A 195 -6.35 -3.73 -4.80
N THR A 196 -6.95 -3.09 -3.80
CA THR A 196 -6.25 -2.12 -2.94
C THR A 196 -5.07 -2.77 -2.20
N ILE A 197 -5.24 -3.98 -1.66
CA ILE A 197 -4.15 -4.75 -1.03
C ILE A 197 -3.07 -5.06 -2.06
N LEU A 198 -3.45 -5.56 -3.24
CA LEU A 198 -2.51 -5.86 -4.32
C LEU A 198 -1.70 -4.62 -4.76
N THR A 199 -2.34 -3.45 -4.80
CA THR A 199 -1.68 -2.17 -5.06
C THR A 199 -0.69 -1.82 -3.95
N SER A 200 -1.09 -1.99 -2.69
CA SER A 200 -0.22 -1.76 -1.53
C SER A 200 1.02 -2.66 -1.55
N LEU A 201 0.86 -3.95 -1.86
CA LEU A 201 1.97 -4.89 -2.01
C LEU A 201 2.91 -4.50 -3.17
N ALA A 202 2.36 -3.98 -4.26
CA ALA A 202 3.12 -3.52 -5.44
C ALA A 202 3.90 -2.21 -5.22
N VAL A 203 3.75 -1.52 -4.09
CA VAL A 203 4.58 -0.33 -3.80
C VAL A 203 6.07 -0.72 -3.77
N VAL A 204 6.41 -1.94 -3.33
CA VAL A 204 7.79 -2.45 -3.31
C VAL A 204 8.19 -2.98 -4.69
N GLU A 205 9.35 -2.54 -5.21
CA GLU A 205 9.83 -2.92 -6.56
C GLU A 205 9.95 -4.45 -6.76
N VAL A 206 10.46 -5.19 -5.78
CA VAL A 206 10.59 -6.67 -5.89
C VAL A 206 9.22 -7.34 -6.07
N ASN A 207 8.18 -6.79 -5.44
CA ASN A 207 6.82 -7.30 -5.56
C ASN A 207 6.20 -6.93 -6.91
N LYS A 208 6.49 -5.76 -7.50
CA LYS A 208 5.94 -5.36 -8.81
C LYS A 208 6.25 -6.37 -9.90
N CYS A 209 7.48 -6.89 -9.92
CA CYS A 209 7.90 -7.89 -10.89
C CYS A 209 7.12 -9.19 -10.70
N THR A 210 7.08 -9.72 -9.47
CA THR A 210 6.41 -10.97 -9.10
C THR A 210 4.89 -10.91 -9.33
N ILE A 211 4.23 -9.86 -8.84
CA ILE A 211 2.79 -9.65 -8.98
C ILE A 211 2.43 -9.52 -10.46
N GLY A 212 3.17 -8.71 -11.21
CA GLY A 212 2.90 -8.51 -12.64
C GLY A 212 3.25 -9.72 -13.51
N ALA A 213 4.16 -10.60 -13.07
CA ALA A 213 4.47 -11.85 -13.75
C ALA A 213 3.41 -12.93 -13.52
N HIS A 214 2.59 -12.81 -12.47
CA HIS A 214 1.51 -13.76 -12.22
C HIS A 214 0.48 -13.72 -13.37
N PRO A 215 0.18 -14.86 -14.00
CA PRO A 215 -0.54 -14.91 -15.28
C PRO A 215 -1.96 -14.35 -15.20
N SER A 216 -2.60 -14.41 -14.02
CA SER A 216 -3.99 -13.98 -13.85
C SER A 216 -4.16 -12.53 -13.38
N VAL A 217 -3.13 -11.89 -12.80
CA VAL A 217 -3.31 -10.58 -12.12
C VAL A 217 -3.70 -9.49 -13.12
N ILE A 218 -2.84 -9.23 -14.10
CA ILE A 218 -3.08 -8.16 -15.08
C ILE A 218 -4.36 -8.43 -15.92
N PRO A 219 -4.63 -9.66 -16.40
CA PRO A 219 -5.91 -9.97 -17.05
C PRO A 219 -7.13 -9.70 -16.16
N ALA A 220 -7.11 -10.05 -14.88
CA ALA A 220 -8.25 -9.77 -14.00
C ALA A 220 -8.45 -8.27 -13.77
N LEU A 221 -7.37 -7.48 -13.66
CA LEU A 221 -7.46 -6.03 -13.61
C LEU A 221 -8.06 -5.45 -14.91
N ALA A 222 -7.73 -6.02 -16.07
CA ALA A 222 -8.34 -5.65 -17.35
C ALA A 222 -9.85 -5.94 -17.36
N VAL A 223 -10.26 -7.10 -16.86
CA VAL A 223 -11.69 -7.45 -16.73
C VAL A 223 -12.42 -6.51 -15.78
N LEU A 224 -11.86 -6.19 -14.61
CA LEU A 224 -12.45 -5.24 -13.66
C LEU A 224 -12.56 -3.84 -14.27
N LEU A 225 -11.55 -3.39 -15.00
CA LEU A 225 -11.59 -2.10 -15.69
C LEU A 225 -12.69 -2.04 -16.76
N HIS A 226 -12.98 -3.19 -17.40
CA HIS A 226 -13.99 -3.29 -18.44
C HIS A 226 -15.41 -3.53 -17.92
N LYS A 227 -15.61 -4.38 -16.91
CA LYS A 227 -16.94 -4.84 -16.45
C LYS A 227 -17.30 -4.37 -15.04
N GLY A 228 -16.32 -3.86 -14.29
CA GLY A 228 -16.51 -3.50 -12.89
C GLY A 228 -17.36 -2.24 -12.71
N LYS A 229 -17.84 -2.06 -11.48
CA LYS A 229 -18.46 -0.83 -11.00
C LYS A 229 -17.41 0.27 -10.87
N GLU A 230 -17.86 1.50 -10.68
CA GLU A 230 -16.98 2.69 -10.61
C GLU A 230 -15.82 2.52 -9.60
N ARG A 231 -16.10 2.00 -8.39
CA ARG A 231 -15.06 1.74 -7.39
C ARG A 231 -14.06 0.69 -7.86
N GLU A 232 -14.51 -0.43 -8.40
CA GLU A 232 -13.64 -1.52 -8.87
C GLU A 232 -12.75 -1.05 -10.04
N ARG A 233 -13.32 -0.29 -10.98
CA ARG A 233 -12.57 0.31 -12.10
C ARG A 233 -11.48 1.27 -11.62
N ARG A 234 -11.80 2.09 -10.60
CA ARG A 234 -10.85 3.05 -10.01
C ARG A 234 -9.69 2.35 -9.30
N GLU A 235 -9.97 1.33 -8.49
CA GLU A 235 -8.94 0.53 -7.84
C GLU A 235 -8.10 -0.23 -8.88
N ALA A 236 -8.73 -0.81 -9.91
CA ALA A 236 -8.02 -1.51 -10.98
C ALA A 236 -7.07 -0.59 -11.76
N ALA A 237 -7.50 0.63 -12.09
CA ALA A 237 -6.64 1.62 -12.74
C ALA A 237 -5.47 2.05 -11.85
N THR A 238 -5.69 2.13 -10.53
CA THR A 238 -4.64 2.47 -9.55
C THR A 238 -3.61 1.33 -9.42
N ALA A 239 -4.07 0.08 -9.35
CA ALA A 239 -3.20 -1.09 -9.36
C ALA A 239 -2.36 -1.19 -10.64
N LEU A 240 -2.99 -0.97 -11.80
CA LEU A 240 -2.29 -0.93 -13.09
C LEU A 240 -1.25 0.19 -13.15
N TYR A 241 -1.56 1.37 -12.60
CA TYR A 241 -0.61 2.48 -12.51
C TYR A 241 0.63 2.08 -11.70
N GLU A 242 0.45 1.45 -10.53
CA GLU A 242 1.57 1.02 -9.70
C GLU A 242 2.40 -0.08 -10.38
N LEU A 243 1.74 -1.11 -10.93
CA LEU A 243 2.40 -2.22 -11.60
C LEU A 243 3.16 -1.80 -12.86
N CYS A 244 2.59 -0.89 -13.66
CA CYS A 244 3.19 -0.44 -14.93
C CYS A 244 4.36 0.54 -14.74
N LYS A 245 4.66 0.97 -13.51
CA LYS A 245 5.95 1.62 -13.22
C LYS A 245 7.11 0.69 -13.61
N PHE A 246 6.96 -0.62 -13.37
CA PHE A 246 7.88 -1.64 -13.84
C PHE A 246 7.73 -1.88 -15.36
N PRO A 247 8.79 -1.69 -16.18
CA PRO A 247 8.68 -1.69 -17.64
C PRO A 247 8.07 -2.95 -18.26
N GLU A 248 8.39 -4.14 -17.72
CA GLU A 248 7.91 -5.40 -18.30
C GLU A 248 6.39 -5.57 -18.15
N ASN A 249 5.81 -4.99 -17.08
CA ASN A 249 4.38 -5.05 -16.85
C ASN A 249 3.59 -4.23 -17.88
N ARG A 250 4.20 -3.23 -18.54
CA ARG A 250 3.56 -2.46 -19.60
C ARG A 250 3.23 -3.35 -20.79
N ARG A 251 4.17 -4.20 -21.20
CA ARG A 251 3.99 -5.19 -22.28
C ARG A 251 2.93 -6.21 -21.92
N ARG A 252 2.96 -6.70 -20.67
CA ARG A 252 1.93 -7.63 -20.15
C ARG A 252 0.54 -6.98 -20.14
N ALA A 253 0.42 -5.71 -19.77
CA ALA A 253 -0.84 -4.96 -19.81
C ALA A 253 -1.39 -4.81 -21.23
N VAL A 254 -0.53 -4.53 -22.21
CA VAL A 254 -0.92 -4.47 -23.62
C VAL A 254 -1.46 -5.83 -24.09
N ARG A 255 -0.72 -6.91 -23.84
CA ARG A 255 -1.12 -8.28 -24.23
C ARG A 255 -2.41 -8.74 -23.55
N ALA A 256 -2.68 -8.26 -22.33
CA ALA A 256 -3.89 -8.55 -21.58
C ALA A 256 -5.12 -7.72 -22.03
N GLY A 257 -4.99 -6.85 -23.04
CA GLY A 257 -6.10 -6.05 -23.55
C GLY A 257 -6.52 -4.90 -22.62
N VAL A 258 -5.59 -4.37 -21.81
CA VAL A 258 -5.87 -3.26 -20.90
C VAL A 258 -6.15 -1.95 -21.65
N VAL A 259 -5.51 -1.75 -22.81
CA VAL A 259 -5.51 -0.45 -23.53
C VAL A 259 -6.92 0.03 -23.93
N PRO A 260 -7.76 -0.76 -24.62
CA PRO A 260 -9.12 -0.32 -24.97
C PRO A 260 -9.97 0.02 -23.74
N ALA A 261 -9.81 -0.73 -22.65
CA ALA A 261 -10.54 -0.48 -21.40
C ALA A 261 -10.11 0.83 -20.72
N LEU A 262 -8.83 1.21 -20.83
CA LEU A 262 -8.33 2.50 -20.34
C LEU A 262 -8.85 3.67 -21.16
N VAL A 263 -8.86 3.57 -22.50
CA VAL A 263 -9.38 4.64 -23.38
C VAL A 263 -10.84 4.92 -23.05
N ARG A 264 -11.66 3.87 -22.95
CA ARG A 264 -13.06 4.03 -22.56
C ARG A 264 -13.22 4.62 -21.16
N PHE A 265 -12.42 4.18 -20.18
CA PHE A 265 -12.50 4.74 -18.83
C PHE A 265 -12.03 6.21 -18.76
N ALA A 266 -11.06 6.60 -19.59
CA ALA A 266 -10.68 8.00 -19.74
C ALA A 266 -11.82 8.83 -20.34
N GLY A 267 -12.56 8.29 -21.30
CA GLY A 267 -13.78 8.91 -21.85
C GLY A 267 -14.88 9.13 -20.80
N ASP A 268 -14.95 8.27 -19.78
CA ASP A 268 -15.83 8.46 -18.61
C ASP A 268 -15.29 9.53 -17.61
N GLY A 269 -14.20 10.22 -17.93
CA GLY A 269 -13.59 11.26 -17.09
C GLY A 269 -12.48 10.78 -16.14
N SER A 270 -11.96 9.55 -16.31
CA SER A 270 -10.93 9.01 -15.42
C SER A 270 -9.51 9.50 -15.75
N GLU A 271 -8.99 10.46 -14.98
CA GLU A 271 -7.59 10.91 -15.08
C GLU A 271 -6.59 9.78 -14.84
N ARG A 272 -6.90 8.89 -13.88
CA ARG A 272 -6.02 7.76 -13.55
C ARG A 272 -5.80 6.86 -14.75
N ALA A 273 -6.82 6.69 -15.61
CA ALA A 273 -6.68 5.89 -16.83
C ALA A 273 -5.66 6.51 -17.80
N ILE A 274 -5.66 7.84 -17.93
CA ILE A 274 -4.72 8.60 -18.76
C ILE A 274 -3.29 8.47 -18.22
N GLU A 275 -3.10 8.50 -16.90
CA GLU A 275 -1.80 8.27 -16.28
C GLU A 275 -1.25 6.87 -16.61
N VAL A 276 -2.09 5.84 -16.59
CA VAL A 276 -1.70 4.47 -16.98
C VAL A 276 -1.36 4.42 -18.46
N MET A 277 -2.15 5.06 -19.33
CA MET A 277 -1.82 5.18 -20.76
C MET A 277 -0.46 5.85 -20.97
N GLY A 278 -0.12 6.88 -20.18
CA GLY A 278 1.19 7.54 -20.20
C GLY A 278 2.35 6.62 -19.83
N LEU A 279 2.13 5.66 -18.91
CA LEU A 279 3.13 4.63 -18.62
C LEU A 279 3.24 3.62 -19.75
N ILE A 280 2.11 3.15 -20.30
CA ILE A 280 2.08 2.18 -21.40
C ILE A 280 2.73 2.76 -22.67
N ALA A 281 2.47 4.03 -23.01
CA ALA A 281 3.03 4.72 -24.17
C ALA A 281 4.57 4.85 -24.13
N LYS A 282 5.22 4.62 -22.97
CA LYS A 282 6.69 4.57 -22.88
C LYS A 282 7.29 3.35 -23.57
N CYS A 283 6.52 2.31 -23.88
CA CYS A 283 6.97 1.17 -24.68
C CYS A 283 6.34 1.19 -26.08
N ARG A 284 7.07 0.69 -27.08
CA ARG A 284 6.64 0.67 -28.49
C ARG A 284 5.33 -0.09 -28.69
N GLU A 285 5.23 -1.31 -28.14
CA GLU A 285 4.01 -2.13 -28.18
C GLU A 285 2.79 -1.37 -27.63
N GLY A 286 2.99 -0.55 -26.60
CA GLY A 286 1.94 0.28 -26.01
C GLY A 286 1.48 1.40 -26.92
N ARG A 287 2.40 2.07 -27.62
CA ARG A 287 2.05 3.12 -28.60
C ARG A 287 1.29 2.55 -29.78
N GLU A 288 1.76 1.43 -30.32
CA GLU A 288 1.08 0.73 -31.41
C GLU A 288 -0.32 0.26 -31.01
N ALA A 289 -0.49 -0.21 -29.76
CA ALA A 289 -1.80 -0.60 -29.25
C ALA A 289 -2.73 0.60 -29.06
N LEU A 290 -2.25 1.73 -28.52
CA LEU A 290 -3.04 2.95 -28.35
C LEU A 290 -3.53 3.50 -29.70
N GLY A 291 -2.65 3.56 -30.70
CA GLY A 291 -3.00 4.05 -32.04
C GLY A 291 -3.93 3.14 -32.85
N LYS A 292 -4.30 1.96 -32.32
CA LYS A 292 -5.29 1.05 -32.93
C LYS A 292 -6.67 1.14 -32.27
N VAL A 293 -6.80 1.90 -31.18
CA VAL A 293 -8.08 2.04 -30.48
C VAL A 293 -8.86 3.21 -31.05
N ASP A 294 -10.08 2.95 -31.51
CA ASP A 294 -10.99 3.97 -32.00
C ASP A 294 -11.28 5.02 -30.92
N ASP A 295 -11.55 6.26 -31.35
CA ASP A 295 -11.81 7.42 -30.49
C ASP A 295 -10.68 7.79 -29.51
N PHE A 296 -9.53 7.12 -29.52
CA PHE A 296 -8.42 7.41 -28.61
C PHE A 296 -7.98 8.89 -28.65
N VAL A 297 -7.75 9.42 -29.86
CA VAL A 297 -7.34 10.81 -30.04
C VAL A 297 -8.45 11.75 -29.61
N LYS A 298 -9.69 11.47 -30.00
CA LYS A 298 -10.87 12.26 -29.65
C LYS A 298 -11.09 12.36 -28.13
N VAL A 299 -10.93 11.25 -27.40
CA VAL A 299 -11.01 11.22 -25.93
C VAL A 299 -9.97 12.15 -25.32
N LEU A 300 -8.70 12.04 -25.75
CA LEU A 300 -7.63 12.90 -25.22
C LEU A 300 -7.81 14.36 -25.64
N ALA A 301 -8.29 14.64 -26.85
CA ALA A 301 -8.63 15.99 -27.29
C ALA A 301 -9.73 16.61 -26.43
N GLY A 302 -10.75 15.83 -26.03
CA GLY A 302 -11.75 16.25 -25.05
C GLY A 302 -11.13 16.65 -23.71
N VAL A 303 -10.22 15.81 -23.18
CA VAL A 303 -9.50 16.11 -21.93
C VAL A 303 -8.62 17.35 -22.05
N LEU A 304 -8.04 17.64 -23.22
CA LEU A 304 -7.29 18.88 -23.42
C LEU A 304 -8.18 20.14 -23.33
N ARG A 305 -9.44 20.04 -23.76
CA ARG A 305 -10.37 21.18 -23.76
C ARG A 305 -10.99 21.44 -22.39
N GLU A 306 -11.39 20.39 -21.69
CA GLU A 306 -12.25 20.48 -20.50
C GLU A 306 -11.66 19.80 -19.25
N GLY A 307 -10.52 19.13 -19.38
CA GLY A 307 -9.91 18.37 -18.30
C GLY A 307 -9.19 19.23 -17.26
N THR A 308 -8.82 18.60 -16.14
CA THR A 308 -7.99 19.25 -15.12
C THR A 308 -6.56 19.44 -15.62
N ALA A 309 -5.80 20.33 -14.97
CA ALA A 309 -4.38 20.54 -15.26
C ALA A 309 -3.57 19.22 -15.30
N ARG A 310 -3.88 18.28 -14.40
CA ARG A 310 -3.23 16.97 -14.33
C ARG A 310 -3.64 16.08 -15.51
N GLY A 311 -4.93 16.02 -15.85
CA GLY A 311 -5.43 15.28 -17.01
C GLY A 311 -4.86 15.81 -18.33
N VAL A 312 -4.82 17.14 -18.50
CA VAL A 312 -4.22 17.82 -19.64
C VAL A 312 -2.73 17.48 -19.77
N GLU A 313 -1.97 17.56 -18.68
CA GLU A 313 -0.54 17.28 -18.70
C GLU A 313 -0.23 15.84 -19.19
N HIS A 314 -0.96 14.85 -18.67
CA HIS A 314 -0.78 13.45 -19.07
C HIS A 314 -1.29 13.18 -20.48
N SER A 315 -2.36 13.86 -20.91
CA SER A 315 -2.89 13.74 -22.28
C SER A 315 -1.88 14.26 -23.31
N LEU A 316 -1.26 15.42 -23.04
CA LEU A 316 -0.18 15.96 -23.89
C LEU A 316 1.01 15.00 -23.96
N LEU A 317 1.41 14.41 -22.83
CA LEU A 317 2.49 13.41 -22.80
C LEU A 317 2.15 12.19 -23.66
N VAL A 318 0.95 11.64 -23.51
CA VAL A 318 0.51 10.44 -24.25
C VAL A 318 0.47 10.74 -25.76
N LEU A 319 -0.18 11.83 -26.18
CA LEU A 319 -0.25 12.22 -27.59
C LEU A 319 1.14 12.44 -28.18
N ASN A 320 2.02 13.13 -27.46
CA ASN A 320 3.39 13.35 -27.94
C ASN A 320 4.15 12.03 -28.13
N LEU A 321 4.04 11.09 -27.18
CA LEU A 321 4.70 9.79 -27.30
C LEU A 321 4.19 8.97 -28.48
N VAL A 322 2.87 8.91 -28.71
CA VAL A 322 2.30 8.14 -29.83
C VAL A 322 2.62 8.80 -31.18
N CYS A 323 2.58 10.14 -31.27
CA CYS A 323 2.92 10.88 -32.48
C CYS A 323 4.40 10.80 -32.87
N CYS A 324 5.32 10.62 -31.93
CA CYS A 324 6.75 10.50 -32.24
C CYS A 324 7.05 9.34 -33.22
N ASP A 325 6.28 8.26 -33.17
CA ASP A 325 6.56 7.03 -33.92
C ASP A 325 5.56 6.74 -35.05
N SER A 326 4.53 7.58 -35.24
CA SER A 326 3.46 7.31 -36.21
C SER A 326 3.02 8.58 -36.95
N GLY A 327 3.30 8.64 -38.26
CA GLY A 327 2.82 9.72 -39.12
C GLY A 327 1.29 9.74 -39.25
N MET A 328 0.65 8.56 -39.28
CA MET A 328 -0.80 8.43 -39.30
C MET A 328 -1.43 9.06 -38.05
N MET A 329 -0.82 8.84 -36.87
CA MET A 329 -1.31 9.46 -35.64
C MET A 329 -1.13 10.97 -35.63
N LYS A 330 -0.06 11.50 -36.23
CA LYS A 330 0.09 12.96 -36.40
C LYS A 330 -1.07 13.54 -37.20
N CYS A 331 -1.46 12.89 -38.30
CA CYS A 331 -2.59 13.32 -39.11
C CYS A 331 -3.91 13.30 -38.33
N GLU A 332 -4.16 12.23 -37.58
CA GLU A 332 -5.38 12.09 -36.76
C GLU A 332 -5.46 13.15 -35.65
N VAL A 333 -4.34 13.40 -34.96
CA VAL A 333 -4.24 14.45 -33.93
C VAL A 333 -4.47 15.84 -34.52
N LYS A 334 -3.98 16.11 -35.74
CA LYS A 334 -4.26 17.36 -36.46
C LYS A 334 -5.73 17.48 -36.86
N SER A 335 -6.33 16.41 -37.40
CA SER A 335 -7.75 16.44 -37.80
C SER A 335 -8.71 16.65 -36.62
N GLU A 336 -8.33 16.25 -35.42
CA GLU A 336 -9.09 16.48 -34.19
C GLU A 336 -8.87 17.90 -33.60
N GLY A 337 -8.14 18.78 -34.27
CA GLY A 337 -7.92 20.19 -33.85
C GLY A 337 -7.04 20.33 -32.60
N VAL A 338 -6.26 19.31 -32.25
CA VAL A 338 -5.40 19.34 -31.04
C VAL A 338 -4.30 20.39 -31.16
N GLU A 339 -3.81 20.64 -32.37
CA GLU A 339 -2.74 21.62 -32.65
C GLU A 339 -3.18 23.04 -32.25
N GLU A 340 -4.39 23.45 -32.62
CA GLU A 340 -4.99 24.74 -32.26
C GLU A 340 -5.18 24.89 -30.75
N VAL A 341 -5.66 23.83 -30.10
CA VAL A 341 -5.80 23.77 -28.63
C VAL A 341 -4.44 23.95 -27.96
N CYS A 342 -3.39 23.32 -28.48
CA CYS A 342 -2.03 23.45 -27.96
C CYS A 342 -1.48 24.88 -28.12
N PHE A 343 -1.73 25.56 -29.25
CA PHE A 343 -1.32 26.95 -29.43
C PHE A 343 -1.95 27.86 -28.37
N LEU A 344 -3.25 27.74 -28.13
CA LEU A 344 -3.95 28.49 -27.08
C LEU A 344 -3.38 28.23 -25.68
N MET A 345 -2.95 26.99 -25.39
CA MET A 345 -2.30 26.65 -24.12
C MET A 345 -0.93 27.33 -23.97
N VAL A 346 -0.12 27.40 -25.04
CA VAL A 346 1.21 28.04 -25.02
C VAL A 346 1.13 29.56 -24.80
N GLU A 347 0.05 30.18 -25.28
CA GLU A 347 -0.23 31.59 -25.05
C GLU A 347 -0.64 31.85 -23.59
N LYS A 348 -1.53 31.01 -23.06
CA LYS A 348 -2.11 31.17 -21.72
C LYS A 348 -1.20 30.72 -20.58
N ASP A 349 -0.39 29.68 -20.77
CA ASP A 349 0.47 29.10 -19.74
C ASP A 349 1.93 29.05 -20.18
N LYS A 350 2.82 29.72 -19.44
CA LYS A 350 4.29 29.62 -19.62
C LYS A 350 4.94 28.53 -18.76
N GLY A 351 4.14 27.82 -17.96
CA GLY A 351 4.54 26.78 -17.04
C GLY A 351 4.79 25.43 -17.72
N LYS A 352 4.39 24.35 -17.03
CA LYS A 352 4.66 22.98 -17.47
C LYS A 352 3.74 22.54 -18.62
N ILE A 353 2.47 22.92 -18.58
CA ILE A 353 1.49 22.52 -19.61
C ILE A 353 1.83 23.21 -20.93
N GLY A 354 2.12 24.52 -20.93
CA GLY A 354 2.56 25.22 -22.12
C GLY A 354 3.83 24.64 -22.77
N ARG A 355 4.83 24.24 -21.97
CA ARG A 355 6.03 23.57 -22.49
C ARG A 355 5.73 22.19 -23.11
N ASN A 356 4.85 21.41 -22.50
CA ASN A 356 4.42 20.13 -23.05
C ASN A 356 3.61 20.31 -24.34
N ALA A 357 2.73 21.30 -24.40
CA ALA A 357 1.96 21.66 -25.58
C ALA A 357 2.87 22.09 -26.74
N LEU A 358 3.85 22.95 -26.47
CA LEU A 358 4.87 23.34 -27.46
C LEU A 358 5.68 22.14 -27.98
N THR A 359 5.97 21.18 -27.10
CA THR A 359 6.67 19.95 -27.50
C THR A 359 5.82 19.12 -28.47
N LEU A 360 4.52 18.98 -28.19
CA LEU A 360 3.59 18.28 -29.07
C LEU A 360 3.47 18.97 -30.44
N ILE A 361 3.32 20.30 -30.47
CA ILE A 361 3.28 21.08 -31.73
C ILE A 361 4.51 20.77 -32.59
N ARG A 362 5.71 20.88 -32.02
CA ARG A 362 6.96 20.55 -32.74
C ARG A 362 6.99 19.11 -33.25
N THR A 363 6.45 18.16 -32.50
CA THR A 363 6.35 16.75 -32.94
C THR A 363 5.39 16.59 -34.12
N LEU A 364 4.30 17.35 -34.15
CA LEU A 364 3.31 17.37 -35.23
C LEU A 364 3.83 18.09 -36.50
N GLU A 365 4.68 19.10 -36.34
CA GLU A 365 5.32 19.85 -37.43
C GLU A 365 6.49 19.10 -38.07
N LYS A 366 7.20 18.26 -37.31
CA LYS A 366 8.26 17.42 -37.86
C LYS A 366 7.67 16.49 -38.92
N GLU A 367 7.89 16.82 -40.20
CA GLU A 367 7.59 15.95 -41.32
C GLU A 367 8.20 14.57 -41.05
N GLY A 368 7.38 13.52 -41.21
CA GLY A 368 7.94 12.19 -41.33
C GLY A 368 8.80 12.21 -42.58
N MET A 369 10.12 12.01 -42.45
CA MET A 369 10.90 11.52 -43.58
C MET A 369 10.28 10.18 -43.96
N VAL A 370 9.34 10.22 -44.89
CA VAL A 370 8.86 9.03 -45.58
C VAL A 370 10.06 8.59 -46.41
N SER A 371 10.83 7.64 -45.87
CA SER A 371 11.83 6.91 -46.63
C SER A 371 11.06 6.04 -47.63
N PHE A 372 10.67 6.64 -48.75
CA PHE A 372 10.52 5.88 -49.99
C PHE A 372 11.91 5.61 -50.52
N MET A 373 12.46 4.45 -50.17
CA MET A 373 13.46 3.73 -50.96
C MET A 373 13.42 2.25 -50.62
#